data_AF-A0A2P8W081-F1
#
_entry.id   AF-A0A2P8W081-F1
#
_cell.length_a   1.000
_cell.length_b   1.000
_cell.length_c   1.000
_cell.angle_alpha   90.00
_cell.angle_beta   90.00
_cell.angle_gamma   90.00
#
_symmetry.space_group_name_H-M   'P 1'
#
loop_
_entity.id
_entity.type
_entity.pdbx_description
1 polymer ?
#
loop_
_entity_poly.entity_id
_entity_poly.type
_entity_poly.pdbx_seq_one_letter_code
_entity_poly.pdbx_strand_id
1 'polypeptide(L)'
;AACEELAFPQGMSGAEGEHMRIVENTPEVHNIIVCTLCSCYPWPTLGLPPYWFKDPTFRARVVREPRKVLSEFGVEIDDSVEVRVWDSSAQIRWWVLPMRPEGTDGMGEAELAALLTPEAMMGVATVKV
;
A
#
# COMPACT_ATOMS: atom_id res chain seq x y z
N ALA A 1 -10.75 -6.25 -14.49
CA ALA A 1 -11.17 -4.92 -14.98
C ALA A 1 -9.96 -4.01 -15.11
N ALA A 2 -9.64 -3.12 -14.16
CA ALA A 2 -8.54 -2.14 -14.33
C ALA A 2 -7.17 -2.77 -14.69
N CYS A 3 -6.76 -3.85 -14.01
CA CYS A 3 -5.48 -4.49 -14.34
C CYS A 3 -5.46 -5.17 -15.71
N GLU A 4 -6.62 -5.60 -16.21
CA GLU A 4 -6.79 -6.20 -17.54
C GLU A 4 -6.90 -5.12 -18.63
N GLU A 5 -7.57 -4.00 -18.32
CA GLU A 5 -7.76 -2.84 -19.21
C GLU A 5 -6.47 -2.07 -19.46
N LEU A 6 -5.62 -1.93 -18.44
CA LEU A 6 -4.32 -1.27 -18.56
C LEU A 6 -3.27 -2.12 -19.27
N ALA A 7 -3.65 -3.30 -19.78
CA ALA A 7 -2.76 -4.27 -20.42
C ALA A 7 -1.47 -4.46 -19.61
N PHE A 8 -1.59 -4.46 -18.27
CA PHE A 8 -0.42 -4.65 -17.43
C PHE A 8 0.26 -5.95 -17.85
N PRO A 9 1.62 -5.99 -17.83
CA PRO A 9 2.35 -7.17 -18.26
C PRO A 9 1.76 -8.40 -17.60
N GLN A 10 1.78 -9.55 -18.28
CA GLN A 10 1.25 -10.81 -17.74
C GLN A 10 1.76 -11.13 -16.32
N GLY A 11 2.91 -10.56 -15.92
CA GLY A 11 3.50 -10.59 -14.58
C GLY A 11 2.84 -9.74 -13.49
N MET A 12 1.84 -8.88 -13.77
CA MET A 12 1.00 -8.22 -12.75
C MET A 12 -0.33 -8.97 -12.51
N SER A 13 -0.38 -10.24 -12.93
CA SER A 13 -1.40 -11.22 -12.63
C SER A 13 -0.74 -12.53 -12.19
N GLY A 14 -1.46 -13.42 -11.52
CA GLY A 14 -0.94 -14.71 -11.08
C GLY A 14 -1.13 -14.94 -9.58
N ALA A 15 -0.31 -15.82 -9.02
CA ALA A 15 -0.40 -16.23 -7.62
C ALA A 15 -0.40 -15.02 -6.68
N GLU A 16 -1.34 -14.99 -5.75
CA GLU A 16 -1.49 -13.90 -4.77
C GLU A 16 -1.81 -12.54 -5.43
N GLY A 17 -2.51 -12.56 -6.57
CA GLY A 17 -2.98 -11.37 -7.29
C GLY A 17 -4.23 -11.61 -8.14
N GLU A 18 -4.89 -12.75 -7.99
CA GLU A 18 -6.08 -13.13 -8.74
C GLU A 18 -7.28 -12.23 -8.41
N HIS A 19 -7.34 -11.72 -7.17
CA HIS A 19 -8.40 -10.84 -6.69
C HIS A 19 -7.83 -9.59 -6.03
N MET A 20 -7.32 -8.67 -6.86
CA MET A 20 -6.80 -7.40 -6.36
C MET A 20 -7.89 -6.34 -6.14
N ARG A 21 -7.67 -5.52 -5.12
CA ARG A 21 -8.45 -4.31 -4.83
C ARG A 21 -7.52 -3.19 -4.42
N ILE A 22 -7.81 -1.98 -4.90
CA ILE A 22 -7.08 -0.77 -4.58
C ILE A 22 -7.86 0.00 -3.53
N VAL A 23 -7.15 0.60 -2.58
CA VAL A 23 -7.69 1.56 -1.61
C VAL A 23 -6.97 2.89 -1.79
N GLU A 24 -7.74 3.95 -2.00
CA GLU A 24 -7.21 5.26 -2.35
C GLU A 24 -6.97 6.11 -1.10
N ASN A 25 -5.77 6.68 -1.00
CA ASN A 25 -5.49 7.72 -0.03
C ASN A 25 -6.03 9.07 -0.52
N THR A 26 -6.62 9.82 0.40
CA THR A 26 -7.19 11.15 0.19
C THR A 26 -6.73 12.08 1.32
N PRO A 27 -6.94 13.40 1.21
CA PRO A 27 -6.64 14.30 2.32
C PRO A 27 -7.34 13.92 3.64
N GLU A 28 -8.46 13.20 3.58
CA GLU A 28 -9.24 12.79 4.74
C GLU A 28 -9.02 11.32 5.16
N VAL A 29 -8.41 10.48 4.32
CA VAL A 29 -8.24 9.03 4.59
C VAL A 29 -6.86 8.54 4.18
N HIS A 30 -6.15 7.91 5.12
CA HIS A 30 -4.91 7.18 4.88
C HIS A 30 -5.11 5.68 5.09
N ASN A 31 -4.75 4.87 4.10
CA ASN A 31 -4.89 3.42 4.14
C ASN A 31 -3.55 2.75 4.42
N ILE A 32 -3.59 1.61 5.12
CA ILE A 32 -2.45 0.72 5.33
C ILE A 32 -2.89 -0.73 5.17
N ILE A 33 -2.08 -1.57 4.54
CA ILE A 33 -2.37 -3.01 4.37
C ILE A 33 -1.57 -3.84 5.36
N VAL A 34 -2.13 -4.98 5.75
CA VAL A 34 -1.49 -5.98 6.61
C VAL A 34 -2.02 -7.38 6.29
N CYS A 35 -1.31 -8.41 6.72
CA CYS A 35 -1.88 -9.73 6.96
C CYS A 35 -1.58 -10.15 8.40
N THR A 36 -2.56 -10.04 9.28
CA THR A 36 -2.33 -10.32 10.71
C THR A 36 -2.04 -11.79 10.98
N LEU A 37 -2.60 -12.69 10.17
CA LEU A 37 -2.51 -14.14 10.38
C LEU A 37 -1.23 -14.77 9.82
N CYS A 38 -0.67 -14.21 8.75
CA CYS A 38 0.55 -14.73 8.14
C CYS A 38 1.33 -13.64 7.38
N SER A 39 1.13 -13.55 6.07
CA SER A 39 1.89 -12.70 5.15
C SER A 39 1.24 -12.52 3.77
N CYS A 40 -0.08 -12.67 3.66
CA CYS A 40 -0.82 -12.44 2.41
C CYS A 40 -0.46 -11.07 1.82
N TYR A 41 -0.06 -11.02 0.55
CA TYR A 41 0.55 -9.83 -0.05
C TYR A 41 0.36 -9.83 -1.57
N PRO A 42 0.14 -8.69 -2.24
CA PRO A 42 -0.11 -8.64 -3.68
C PRO A 42 1.17 -8.87 -4.49
N TRP A 43 1.58 -10.13 -4.67
CA TRP A 43 2.88 -10.46 -5.27
C TRP A 43 3.11 -9.88 -6.67
N PRO A 44 2.12 -9.91 -7.58
CA PRO A 44 2.35 -9.44 -8.94
C PRO A 44 2.59 -7.93 -9.06
N THR A 45 2.14 -7.13 -8.08
CA THR A 45 2.31 -5.66 -8.11
C THR A 45 3.44 -5.18 -7.18
N LEU A 46 3.59 -5.78 -6.01
CA LEU A 46 4.52 -5.31 -4.98
C LEU A 46 5.70 -6.26 -4.72
N GLY A 47 5.81 -7.37 -5.44
CA GLY A 47 6.82 -8.40 -5.21
C GLY A 47 6.54 -9.23 -3.96
N LEU A 48 7.56 -9.90 -3.41
CA LEU A 48 7.40 -10.67 -2.17
C LEU A 48 7.41 -9.75 -0.94
N PRO A 49 6.64 -10.05 0.12
CA PRO A 49 6.58 -9.21 1.30
C PRO A 49 7.95 -9.13 1.99
N PRO A 50 8.39 -7.90 2.39
CA PRO A 50 9.64 -7.73 3.09
C PRO A 50 9.61 -8.42 4.47
N TYR A 51 10.79 -8.66 5.06
CA TYR A 51 10.88 -9.40 6.33
C TYR A 51 10.04 -8.76 7.44
N TRP A 52 10.11 -7.43 7.59
CA TRP A 52 9.40 -6.70 8.63
C TRP A 52 7.87 -6.78 8.49
N PHE A 53 7.33 -6.93 7.28
CA PHE A 53 5.88 -7.09 7.07
C PHE A 53 5.36 -8.39 7.70
N LYS A 54 6.22 -9.41 7.74
CA LYS A 54 5.94 -10.74 8.32
C LYS A 54 6.20 -10.77 9.82
N ASP A 55 6.85 -9.75 10.36
CA ASP A 55 7.22 -9.67 11.78
C ASP A 55 5.95 -9.61 12.65
N PRO A 56 5.87 -10.44 13.71
CA PRO A 56 4.71 -10.45 14.59
C PRO A 56 4.47 -9.10 15.28
N THR A 57 5.51 -8.30 15.50
CA THR A 57 5.41 -6.97 16.10
C THR A 57 4.64 -6.02 15.19
N PHE A 58 5.01 -5.97 13.90
CA PHE A 58 4.27 -5.16 12.92
C PHE A 58 2.82 -5.65 12.80
N ARG A 59 2.63 -6.96 12.56
CA ARG A 59 1.32 -7.58 12.34
C ARG A 59 0.35 -7.36 13.50
N ALA A 60 0.82 -7.46 14.74
CA ALA A 60 -0.02 -7.26 15.92
C ALA A 60 -0.31 -5.79 16.21
N ARG A 61 0.67 -4.89 15.98
CA ARG A 61 0.56 -3.48 16.37
C ARG A 61 -0.19 -2.65 15.34
N VAL A 62 0.01 -2.89 14.05
CA VAL A 62 -0.56 -2.04 12.99
C VAL A 62 -2.09 -2.02 13.02
N VAL A 63 -2.75 -3.10 13.44
CA VAL A 63 -4.21 -3.13 13.60
C VAL A 63 -4.72 -2.48 14.89
N ARG A 64 -3.85 -2.24 15.88
CA ARG A 64 -4.21 -1.72 17.21
C ARG A 64 -3.83 -0.27 17.40
N GLU A 65 -2.64 0.12 16.94
CA GLU A 65 -2.06 1.44 17.07
C GLU A 65 -1.43 1.91 15.75
N PRO A 66 -2.20 1.94 14.64
CA PRO A 66 -1.67 2.21 13.29
C PRO A 66 -0.91 3.52 13.19
N ARG A 67 -1.41 4.61 13.79
CA ARG A 67 -0.73 5.92 13.78
C ARG A 67 0.66 5.87 14.41
N LYS A 68 0.81 5.15 15.52
CA LYS A 68 2.11 5.00 16.18
C LYS A 68 3.07 4.17 15.34
N VAL A 69 2.59 3.07 14.74
CA VAL A 69 3.40 2.29 13.80
C VAL A 69 3.84 3.17 12.62
N LEU A 70 2.95 3.97 12.05
CA LEU A 70 3.27 4.91 10.97
C LEU A 70 4.33 5.94 11.38
N SER A 71 4.24 6.53 12.58
CA SER A 71 5.26 7.46 13.09
C SER A 71 6.64 6.80 13.22
N GLU A 72 6.70 5.50 13.54
CA GLU A 72 7.96 4.74 13.61
C GLU A 72 8.56 4.49 12.21
N PHE A 73 7.74 4.48 11.15
CA PHE A 73 8.17 4.52 9.75
C PHE A 73 8.49 5.94 9.26
N GLY A 74 8.32 6.98 10.10
CA GLY A 74 8.51 8.37 9.74
C GLY A 74 7.35 8.98 8.94
N VAL A 75 6.15 8.40 9.05
CA VAL A 75 4.91 8.89 8.45
C VAL A 75 4.02 9.45 9.56
N GLU A 76 3.99 10.77 9.65
CA GLU A 76 3.10 11.48 10.57
C GLU A 76 1.74 11.73 9.89
N ILE A 77 0.66 11.29 10.52
CA ILE A 77 -0.71 11.46 10.03
C ILE A 77 -1.50 12.27 11.04
N ASP A 78 -2.04 13.42 10.60
CA ASP A 78 -2.86 14.30 11.42
C ASP A 78 -4.07 13.57 12.03
N ASP A 79 -4.45 13.94 13.25
CA ASP A 79 -5.57 13.34 13.98
C ASP A 79 -6.90 13.45 13.22
N SER A 80 -7.07 14.45 12.35
CA SER A 80 -8.26 14.64 11.51
C SER A 80 -8.36 13.65 10.35
N VAL A 81 -7.26 13.02 9.94
CA VAL A 81 -7.22 12.07 8.81
C VAL A 81 -7.57 10.67 9.31
N GLU A 82 -8.62 10.05 8.80
CA GLU A 82 -8.98 8.68 9.16
C GLU A 82 -7.90 7.68 8.72
N VAL A 83 -7.45 6.80 9.63
CA VAL A 83 -6.53 5.71 9.27
C VAL A 83 -7.30 4.40 9.14
N ARG A 84 -7.32 3.83 7.92
CA ARG A 84 -7.98 2.56 7.62
C ARG A 84 -6.96 1.44 7.45
N VAL A 85 -7.12 0.38 8.24
CA VAL A 85 -6.26 -0.80 8.18
C VAL A 85 -6.98 -1.92 7.43
N TRP A 86 -6.35 -2.44 6.39
CA TRP A 86 -6.89 -3.50 5.54
C TRP A 86 -6.17 -4.81 5.82
N ASP A 87 -6.81 -5.67 6.61
CA ASP A 87 -6.30 -7.00 6.91
C ASP A 87 -6.67 -8.01 5.82
N SER A 88 -5.66 -8.55 5.15
CA SER A 88 -5.76 -9.56 4.10
C SER A 88 -6.07 -10.94 4.70
N SER A 89 -7.29 -11.09 5.18
CA SER A 89 -7.81 -12.28 5.89
C SER A 89 -8.47 -13.32 4.98
N ALA A 90 -8.57 -13.04 3.68
CA ALA A 90 -9.20 -13.92 2.67
C ALA A 90 -8.44 -13.84 1.33
N GLN A 91 -9.16 -14.00 0.21
CA GLN A 91 -8.58 -14.06 -1.13
C GLN A 91 -8.30 -12.68 -1.75
N ILE A 92 -8.80 -11.59 -1.16
CA ILE A 92 -8.50 -10.24 -1.65
C ILE A 92 -7.04 -9.89 -1.35
N ARG A 93 -6.39 -9.26 -2.32
CA ARG A 93 -5.04 -8.70 -2.18
C ARG A 93 -5.12 -7.19 -2.34
N TRP A 94 -4.91 -6.49 -1.24
CA TRP A 94 -5.01 -5.04 -1.15
C TRP A 94 -3.69 -4.37 -1.51
N TRP A 95 -3.76 -3.20 -2.11
CA TRP A 95 -2.66 -2.26 -2.21
C TRP A 95 -3.21 -0.83 -2.21
N VAL A 96 -2.39 0.09 -1.74
CA VAL A 96 -2.74 1.50 -1.58
C VAL A 96 -2.41 2.24 -2.87
N LEU A 97 -3.34 3.04 -3.37
CA LEU A 97 -3.05 4.12 -4.30
C LEU A 97 -2.70 5.36 -3.48
N PRO A 98 -1.41 5.74 -3.37
CA PRO A 98 -1.02 6.89 -2.59
C PRO A 98 -1.45 8.19 -3.26
N MET A 99 -1.54 9.26 -2.47
CA MET A 99 -1.75 10.60 -3.01
C MET A 99 -0.56 11.02 -3.89
N ARG A 100 -0.86 11.72 -4.99
CA ARG A 100 0.16 12.37 -5.80
C ARG A 100 0.86 13.47 -4.98
N PRO A 101 2.19 13.50 -4.91
CA PRO A 101 2.90 14.54 -4.17
C PRO A 101 2.82 15.89 -4.90
N GLU A 102 2.82 16.97 -4.13
CA GLU A 102 2.89 18.34 -4.64
C GLU A 102 4.15 18.56 -5.50
N GLY A 103 4.10 19.51 -6.43
CA GLY A 103 5.23 19.85 -7.29
C GLY A 103 5.47 18.90 -8.46
N THR A 104 4.56 17.94 -8.70
CA THR A 104 4.67 16.98 -9.79
C THR A 104 3.77 17.29 -11.00
N ASP A 105 3.09 18.44 -11.05
CA ASP A 105 2.06 18.75 -12.06
C ASP A 105 2.52 18.56 -13.51
N GLY A 106 3.79 18.85 -13.80
CA GLY A 106 4.39 18.74 -15.12
C GLY A 106 5.00 17.36 -15.46
N MET A 107 5.03 16.42 -14.51
CA MET A 107 5.64 15.11 -14.72
C MET A 107 4.76 14.21 -15.59
N GLY A 108 5.40 13.50 -16.52
CA GLY A 108 4.78 12.44 -17.29
C GLY A 108 4.59 11.15 -16.49
N GLU A 109 3.89 10.18 -17.07
CA GLU A 109 3.58 8.90 -16.42
C GLU A 109 4.83 8.16 -15.92
N ALA A 110 5.87 8.03 -16.76
CA ALA A 110 7.10 7.34 -16.40
C ALA A 110 7.85 8.02 -15.24
N GLU A 111 7.79 9.35 -15.17
CA GLU A 111 8.41 10.13 -14.11
C GLU A 111 7.63 9.97 -12.79
N LEU A 112 6.30 9.99 -12.84
CA LEU A 112 5.45 9.72 -11.67
C LEU A 112 5.61 8.28 -11.16
N ALA A 113 5.68 7.31 -12.07
CA ALA A 113 5.88 5.90 -11.72
C ALA A 113 7.22 5.67 -11.02
N ALA A 114 8.27 6.43 -11.38
CA ALA A 114 9.57 6.35 -10.74
C ALA A 114 9.58 6.85 -9.28
N LEU A 115 8.57 7.63 -8.86
CA LEU A 115 8.42 8.06 -7.48
C LEU A 115 7.75 7.00 -6.58
N LEU A 116 7.03 6.03 -7.16
CA LEU A 116 6.29 5.03 -6.41
C LEU A 116 7.24 4.00 -5.79
N THR A 117 7.05 3.75 -4.50
CA THR A 117 7.75 2.69 -3.76
C THR A 117 6.76 1.63 -3.28
N PRO A 118 7.19 0.37 -3.11
CA PRO A 118 6.38 -0.64 -2.44
C PRO A 118 5.85 -0.17 -1.08
N GLU A 119 6.65 0.55 -0.30
CA GLU A 119 6.28 1.10 1.00
C GLU A 119 5.12 2.10 0.91
N ALA A 120 5.13 2.97 -0.11
CA ALA A 120 4.02 3.89 -0.34
C ALA A 120 2.74 3.13 -0.73
N MET A 121 2.87 2.08 -1.54
CA MET A 121 1.75 1.22 -1.95
C MET A 121 1.32 0.22 -0.86
N MET A 122 2.09 0.08 0.23
CA MET A 122 1.65 -0.58 1.46
C MET A 122 0.96 0.38 2.43
N GLY A 123 1.13 1.68 2.24
CA GLY A 123 0.64 2.72 3.14
C GLY A 123 1.55 3.03 4.32
N VAL A 124 2.81 2.58 4.31
CA VAL A 124 3.81 2.87 5.37
C VAL A 124 4.84 3.93 4.96
N ALA A 125 4.69 4.52 3.77
CA ALA A 125 5.43 5.68 3.32
C ALA A 125 4.51 6.63 2.56
N THR A 126 4.94 7.88 2.40
CA THR A 126 4.35 8.82 1.44
C THR A 126 5.26 8.92 0.22
N VAL A 127 4.67 9.19 -0.94
CA VAL A 127 5.44 9.49 -2.16
C VAL A 127 6.09 10.87 -1.97
N LYS A 128 7.35 11.02 -2.35
CA LYS A 128 8.12 12.27 -2.24
C LYS A 128 8.88 12.53 -3.54
N VAL A 129 9.13 13.81 -3.85
CA VAL A 129 9.99 14.28 -4.95
C VAL A 129 11.42 14.49 -4.45
#